data_AF-A0A9D5YUS2-F1
#
_entry.id   AF-A0A9D5YUS2-F1
#
_cell.length_a   1.000
_cell.length_b   1.000
_cell.length_c   1.000
_cell.angle_alpha   90.00
_cell.angle_beta   90.00
_cell.angle_gamma   90.00
#
_symmetry.space_group_name_H-M   'P 1'
#
loop_
_entity.id
_entity.type
_entity.pdbx_description
1 polymer ?
#
loop_
_entity_poly.entity_id
_entity_poly.type
_entity_poly.pdbx_seq_one_letter_code
_entity_poly.pdbx_strand_id
1 'polypeptide(L)'
;MIGSSNFTCAGMGIGGHRNAEANLLTLVERVAFGRDVGQLAAVWPDVVVIADPDAAEWLGAQPERDEEEQAAASPVPRGFLGATYRAGDVRQVLLYLAPDRLPEAWDVYACGRQQDHLIGHVSWEEFGRPETVELSWSPVQPPERLLVRWGGNEAFLPLNVEDSHKLPAPESLSEMSADDMLWILAASDPSAAFRVWARQSKPSDIFDDDLDSATPPDLDPLRRYDLEATFLHRIRRRARILARLRANLERPVWSRQAVEWHLRGLIGIEPLAERMAGNLAAADGAADEALLSLADFLIVLREVDYQPRDGALSKPDFEAIFRPFLGELANRLDSDVTCIRDRLGAGALQFWDRVLERCRN
;
A
#
# COMPACT_ATOMS: atom_id res chain seq x y z
N MET A 1 -21.72 -5.86 18.13
CA MET A 1 -20.63 -6.57 17.42
C MET A 1 -19.61 -5.50 17.07
N ILE A 2 -18.44 -5.52 17.72
CA ILE A 2 -17.33 -4.56 17.51
C ILE A 2 -16.31 -5.29 16.63
N GLY A 3 -15.70 -4.57 15.68
CA GLY A 3 -15.01 -5.07 14.48
C GLY A 3 -13.99 -6.21 14.65
N SER A 4 -13.72 -6.85 13.50
CA SER A 4 -12.99 -8.11 13.29
C SER A 4 -11.48 -8.09 13.56
N SER A 5 -10.91 -6.97 14.04
CA SER A 5 -9.45 -6.80 14.24
C SER A 5 -8.96 -7.24 15.65
N ASN A 6 -9.88 -7.55 16.56
CA ASN A 6 -9.61 -7.71 18.01
C ASN A 6 -8.88 -9.00 18.45
N PHE A 7 -8.55 -9.93 17.55
CA PHE A 7 -8.00 -11.25 17.91
C PHE A 7 -6.56 -11.52 17.45
N THR A 8 -5.76 -10.48 17.23
CA THR A 8 -4.31 -10.60 17.00
C THR A 8 -3.52 -10.17 18.24
N CYS A 9 -2.28 -10.66 18.43
CA CYS A 9 -1.38 -10.19 19.50
C CYS A 9 -1.21 -8.66 19.50
N ALA A 10 -1.19 -8.05 18.30
CA ALA A 10 -1.13 -6.61 18.12
C ALA A 10 -2.43 -5.90 18.55
N GLY A 11 -3.61 -6.47 18.24
CA GLY A 11 -4.93 -5.96 18.65
C GLY A 11 -5.24 -6.16 20.14
N MET A 12 -4.70 -7.22 20.76
CA MET A 12 -4.82 -7.48 22.21
C MET A 12 -3.77 -6.70 23.04
N GLY A 13 -2.81 -6.03 22.39
CA GLY A 13 -1.72 -5.32 23.06
C GLY A 13 -0.69 -6.24 23.74
N ILE A 14 -0.70 -7.53 23.42
CA ILE A 14 0.20 -8.56 23.97
C ILE A 14 1.31 -8.80 22.95
N GLY A 15 2.26 -7.85 22.84
CA GLY A 15 3.37 -7.93 21.89
C GLY A 15 4.24 -6.66 21.90
N GLY A 16 5.42 -6.73 21.26
CA GLY A 16 6.33 -5.59 21.08
C GLY A 16 5.78 -4.51 20.14
N HIS A 17 4.83 -4.87 19.28
CA HIS A 17 4.09 -3.99 18.39
C HIS A 17 2.62 -4.00 18.79
N ARG A 18 1.99 -2.81 18.86
CA ARG A 18 0.61 -2.63 19.33
C ARG A 18 -0.17 -1.87 18.28
N ASN A 19 -1.34 -2.37 17.91
CA ASN A 19 -2.31 -1.57 17.18
C ASN A 19 -3.04 -0.68 18.18
N ALA A 20 -3.08 0.63 17.91
CA ALA A 20 -3.90 1.55 18.66
C ALA A 20 -5.24 1.72 17.92
N GLU A 21 -6.19 0.82 18.16
CA GLU A 21 -7.58 1.04 17.79
C GLU A 21 -8.28 1.76 18.95
N ALA A 22 -8.78 2.97 18.70
CA ALA A 22 -9.59 3.70 19.67
C ALA A 22 -11.04 3.23 19.58
N ASN A 23 -11.38 2.18 20.33
CA ASN A 23 -12.78 1.86 20.60
C ASN A 23 -13.32 2.89 21.60
N LEU A 24 -13.96 3.95 21.08
CA LEU A 24 -14.54 5.02 21.89
C LEU A 24 -15.84 4.55 22.53
N LEU A 25 -15.80 4.27 23.83
CA LEU A 25 -17.00 4.11 24.64
C LEU A 25 -17.30 5.42 25.34
N THR A 26 -18.34 6.13 24.89
CA THR A 26 -18.82 7.34 25.56
C THR A 26 -19.90 6.97 26.57
N LEU A 27 -19.57 7.05 27.86
CA LEU A 27 -20.52 6.87 28.94
C LEU A 27 -21.01 8.23 29.41
N VAL A 28 -22.32 8.45 29.36
CA VAL A 28 -22.95 9.66 29.90
C VAL A 28 -23.75 9.29 31.13
N GLU A 29 -23.41 9.89 32.27
CA GLU A 29 -24.15 9.69 33.51
C GLU A 29 -25.55 10.32 33.39
N ARG A 30 -26.58 9.55 33.70
CA ARG A 30 -27.97 10.01 33.58
C ARG A 30 -28.38 10.78 34.81
N VAL A 31 -27.98 12.05 34.88
CA VAL A 31 -28.38 12.97 35.95
C VAL A 31 -29.69 13.67 35.59
N ALA A 32 -30.58 13.87 36.57
CA ALA A 32 -31.82 14.63 36.36
C ALA A 32 -31.48 16.04 35.85
N PHE A 33 -32.12 16.45 34.74
CA PHE A 33 -31.88 17.73 34.06
C PHE A 33 -30.48 17.92 33.44
N GLY A 34 -29.68 16.86 33.31
CA GLY A 34 -28.40 16.89 32.60
C GLY A 34 -28.56 17.08 31.09
N ARG A 35 -27.73 17.93 30.48
CA ARG A 35 -27.78 18.24 29.03
C ARG A 35 -27.09 17.18 28.17
N ASP A 36 -26.14 16.46 28.76
CA ASP A 36 -25.22 15.56 28.06
C ASP A 36 -25.95 14.38 27.41
N VAL A 37 -27.02 13.88 28.03
CA VAL A 37 -27.85 12.80 27.47
C VAL A 37 -28.54 13.23 26.18
N GLY A 38 -29.02 14.47 26.14
CA GLY A 38 -29.64 15.04 24.94
C GLY A 38 -28.63 15.31 23.82
N GLN A 39 -27.42 15.74 24.18
CA GLN A 39 -26.33 15.95 23.22
C GLN A 39 -25.83 14.64 22.61
N LEU A 40 -25.69 13.58 23.41
CA LEU A 40 -25.34 12.25 22.92
C LEU A 40 -26.43 11.68 22.00
N ALA A 41 -27.70 11.87 22.33
CA ALA A 41 -28.81 11.44 21.47
C ALA A 41 -28.82 12.21 20.14
N ALA A 42 -28.45 13.50 20.13
CA ALA A 42 -28.46 14.34 18.93
C ALA A 42 -27.36 14.00 17.90
N VAL A 43 -26.28 13.31 18.32
CA VAL A 43 -25.24 12.83 17.40
C VAL A 43 -25.50 11.41 16.90
N TRP A 44 -26.55 10.75 17.41
CA TRP A 44 -26.96 9.45 16.88
C TRP A 44 -27.56 9.66 15.49
N PRO A 45 -27.10 8.94 14.45
CA PRO A 45 -27.66 9.10 13.12
C PRO A 45 -29.15 8.75 13.12
N ASP A 46 -29.92 9.41 12.27
CA ASP A 46 -31.31 9.04 12.01
C ASP A 46 -31.32 7.62 11.41
N VAL A 47 -31.69 6.65 12.24
CA VAL A 47 -31.78 5.25 11.84
C VAL A 47 -33.22 4.91 11.51
N VAL A 48 -33.42 4.25 10.38
CA VAL A 48 -34.70 3.62 10.06
C VAL A 48 -34.63 2.20 10.61
N VAL A 49 -35.51 1.89 11.57
CA VAL A 49 -35.64 0.53 12.09
C VAL A 49 -36.33 -0.32 11.03
N ILE A 50 -35.60 -1.29 10.49
CA ILE A 50 -36.15 -2.29 9.58
C ILE A 50 -36.84 -3.37 10.44
N ALA A 51 -38.16 -3.42 10.38
CA ALA A 51 -38.97 -4.32 11.19
C ALA A 51 -38.80 -5.81 10.81
N ASP A 52 -38.50 -6.07 9.54
CA ASP A 52 -38.21 -7.39 9.01
C ASP A 52 -36.93 -7.32 8.17
N PRO A 53 -35.76 -7.62 8.77
CA PRO A 53 -34.47 -7.56 8.09
C PRO A 53 -34.40 -8.54 6.91
N ASP A 54 -35.09 -9.67 6.99
CA ASP A 54 -35.03 -10.74 5.99
C ASP A 54 -35.84 -10.38 4.74
N ALA A 55 -36.79 -9.44 4.85
CA ALA A 55 -37.56 -8.89 3.74
C ALA A 55 -36.96 -7.60 3.15
N ALA A 56 -35.82 -7.12 3.68
CA ALA A 56 -35.20 -5.89 3.23
C ALA A 56 -34.28 -6.13 2.02
N GLU A 57 -34.50 -5.36 0.96
CA GLU A 57 -33.64 -5.36 -0.22
C GLU A 57 -32.57 -4.27 -0.07
N TRP A 58 -31.28 -4.65 -0.15
CA TRP A 58 -30.17 -3.70 -0.09
C TRP A 58 -29.98 -3.02 -1.45
N LEU A 59 -30.37 -1.74 -1.54
CA LEU A 59 -30.20 -0.91 -2.73
C LEU A 59 -28.89 -0.09 -2.72
N GLY A 60 -28.01 -0.30 -1.73
CA GLY A 60 -26.69 0.34 -1.68
C GLY A 60 -25.76 -0.19 -2.77
N ALA A 61 -24.56 0.37 -2.88
CA ALA A 61 -23.52 -0.22 -3.72
C ALA A 61 -23.38 -1.69 -3.33
N GLN A 62 -23.61 -2.59 -4.28
CA GLN A 62 -23.37 -4.00 -4.03
C GLN A 62 -21.89 -4.13 -3.63
N PRO A 63 -21.57 -4.85 -2.53
CA PRO A 63 -20.19 -5.23 -2.29
C PRO A 63 -19.67 -5.89 -3.57
N GLU A 64 -18.43 -5.56 -3.96
CA GLU A 64 -17.79 -6.23 -5.09
C GLU A 64 -17.97 -7.75 -4.90
N ARG A 65 -18.44 -8.44 -5.95
CA ARG A 65 -18.94 -9.84 -5.92
C ARG A 65 -17.96 -10.88 -5.36
N ASP A 66 -16.75 -10.48 -4.98
CA ASP A 66 -15.73 -11.32 -4.37
C ASP A 66 -16.12 -11.84 -2.95
N GLU A 67 -17.03 -11.17 -2.24
CA GLU A 67 -17.44 -11.58 -0.88
C GLU A 67 -18.58 -12.62 -0.86
N GLU A 68 -19.46 -12.65 -1.86
CA GLU A 68 -20.61 -13.57 -1.87
C GLU A 68 -20.21 -15.04 -2.16
N GLU A 69 -19.06 -15.27 -2.81
CA GLU A 69 -18.55 -16.63 -3.07
C GLU A 69 -18.12 -17.37 -1.78
N GLN A 70 -17.88 -16.67 -0.67
CA GLN A 70 -17.44 -17.28 0.59
C GLN A 70 -18.57 -17.91 1.42
N ALA A 71 -19.84 -17.53 1.21
CA ALA A 71 -20.94 -18.01 2.05
C ALA A 71 -21.26 -19.50 1.85
N ALA A 72 -20.85 -20.09 0.72
CA ALA A 72 -21.09 -21.50 0.38
C ALA A 72 -19.87 -22.41 0.61
N ALA A 73 -18.71 -21.87 0.98
CA ALA A 73 -17.49 -22.66 1.13
C ALA A 73 -17.48 -23.43 2.47
N SER A 74 -17.19 -24.74 2.42
CA SER A 74 -16.98 -25.55 3.62
C SER A 74 -15.82 -24.96 4.44
N PRO A 75 -15.92 -24.80 5.76
CA PRO A 75 -14.80 -24.32 6.56
C PRO A 75 -13.64 -25.32 6.52
N VAL A 76 -12.41 -24.81 6.56
CA VAL A 76 -11.19 -25.65 6.66
C VAL A 76 -11.30 -26.56 7.90
N PRO A 77 -10.83 -27.82 7.84
CA PRO A 77 -10.87 -28.73 8.99
C PRO A 77 -10.18 -28.14 10.22
N ARG A 78 -10.73 -28.41 11.41
CA ARG A 78 -10.24 -27.87 12.70
C ARG A 78 -8.80 -28.28 13.05
N GLY A 79 -8.25 -29.27 12.36
CA GLY A 79 -6.84 -29.66 12.47
C GLY A 79 -5.88 -28.63 11.88
N PHE A 80 -6.32 -27.74 10.99
CA PHE A 80 -5.51 -26.63 10.49
C PHE A 80 -5.67 -25.42 11.42
N LEU A 81 -4.71 -25.20 12.30
CA LEU A 81 -4.76 -24.14 13.31
C LEU A 81 -4.40 -22.77 12.72
N GLY A 82 -3.54 -22.74 11.70
CA GLY A 82 -3.17 -21.53 10.98
C GLY A 82 -1.97 -21.73 10.07
N ALA A 83 -1.71 -20.72 9.25
CA ALA A 83 -0.52 -20.64 8.43
C ALA A 83 0.16 -19.27 8.58
N THR A 84 1.48 -19.24 8.47
CA THR A 84 2.28 -18.01 8.54
C THR A 84 3.38 -18.02 7.49
N TYR A 85 3.53 -16.92 6.77
CA TYR A 85 4.63 -16.64 5.87
C TYR A 85 5.72 -15.88 6.60
N ARG A 86 6.94 -16.42 6.54
CA ARG A 86 8.17 -15.78 7.00
C ARG A 86 8.91 -15.21 5.79
N ALA A 87 9.01 -13.88 5.75
CA ALA A 87 9.76 -13.16 4.73
C ALA A 87 11.24 -12.97 5.13
N GLY A 88 12.12 -12.76 4.15
CA GLY A 88 13.56 -12.53 4.35
C GLY A 88 14.44 -13.30 3.37
N ASP A 89 15.72 -13.48 3.70
CA ASP A 89 16.66 -14.26 2.87
C ASP A 89 16.25 -15.73 2.80
N VAL A 90 15.77 -16.27 3.92
CA VAL A 90 15.18 -17.61 4.03
C VAL A 90 13.67 -17.46 4.17
N ARG A 91 12.96 -17.71 3.08
CA ARG A 91 11.50 -17.61 3.00
C ARG A 91 10.86 -18.95 3.31
N GLN A 92 9.84 -18.94 4.17
CA GLN A 92 9.17 -20.15 4.62
C GLN A 92 7.66 -19.96 4.76
N VAL A 93 6.91 -21.03 4.53
CA VAL A 93 5.51 -21.18 4.94
C VAL A 93 5.48 -22.12 6.14
N LEU A 94 5.02 -21.61 7.28
CA LEU A 94 4.81 -22.36 8.50
C LEU A 94 3.34 -22.77 8.59
N LEU A 95 3.09 -24.07 8.76
CA LEU A 95 1.76 -24.60 9.02
C LEU A 95 1.68 -25.08 10.47
N TYR A 96 0.64 -24.67 11.18
CA TYR A 96 0.32 -25.13 12.52
C TYR A 96 -0.84 -26.10 12.44
N LEU A 97 -0.61 -27.34 12.88
CA LEU A 97 -1.51 -28.47 12.74
C LEU A 97 -1.80 -29.09 14.10
N ALA A 98 -3.04 -29.53 14.32
CA ALA A 98 -3.44 -30.39 15.42
C ALA A 98 -3.65 -31.82 14.88
N PRO A 99 -2.66 -32.72 15.05
CA PRO A 99 -2.66 -34.07 14.46
C PRO A 99 -3.96 -34.83 14.68
N ASP A 100 -4.51 -34.74 15.90
CA ASP A 100 -5.70 -35.46 16.35
C ASP A 100 -7.01 -34.97 15.71
N ARG A 101 -6.96 -33.87 14.96
CA ARG A 101 -8.13 -33.19 14.37
C ARG A 101 -8.00 -33.01 12.86
N LEU A 102 -6.96 -33.56 12.24
CA LEU A 102 -6.82 -33.58 10.79
C LEU A 102 -7.70 -34.68 10.17
N PRO A 103 -8.20 -34.47 8.95
CA PRO A 103 -8.90 -35.52 8.21
C PRO A 103 -7.92 -36.64 7.78
N GLU A 104 -8.45 -37.81 7.42
CA GLU A 104 -7.65 -38.98 7.00
C GLU A 104 -6.83 -38.76 5.71
N ALA A 105 -7.29 -37.84 4.85
CA ALA A 105 -6.60 -37.46 3.63
C ALA A 105 -6.81 -35.97 3.37
N TRP A 106 -5.71 -35.28 3.11
CA TRP A 106 -5.70 -33.85 2.79
C TRP A 106 -4.46 -33.45 2.02
N ASP A 107 -4.57 -32.34 1.30
CA ASP A 107 -3.49 -31.68 0.57
C ASP A 107 -3.57 -30.18 0.75
N VAL A 108 -2.42 -29.53 0.87
CA VAL A 108 -2.28 -28.07 0.92
C VAL A 108 -1.55 -27.60 -0.34
N TYR A 109 -2.11 -26.59 -0.98
CA TYR A 109 -1.53 -25.95 -2.16
C TYR A 109 -1.32 -24.46 -1.91
N ALA A 110 -0.25 -23.91 -2.48
CA ALA A 110 -0.07 -22.47 -2.61
C ALA A 110 -0.76 -21.99 -3.88
N CYS A 111 -1.58 -20.95 -3.75
CA CYS A 111 -2.27 -20.31 -4.88
C CYS A 111 -1.59 -18.99 -5.24
N GLY A 112 -1.53 -18.72 -6.55
CA GLY A 112 -0.95 -17.53 -7.18
C GLY A 112 -1.03 -17.67 -8.70
N ARG A 113 0.03 -17.31 -9.44
CA ARG A 113 0.11 -17.55 -10.90
C ARG A 113 -0.02 -19.02 -11.28
N GLN A 114 0.48 -19.92 -10.43
CA GLN A 114 0.35 -21.36 -10.56
C GLN A 114 -0.07 -21.93 -9.20
N GLN A 115 -0.74 -23.08 -9.23
CA GLN A 115 -1.10 -23.82 -8.03
C GLN A 115 -0.01 -24.85 -7.74
N ASP A 116 0.81 -24.58 -6.71
CA ASP A 116 1.92 -25.44 -6.32
C ASP A 116 1.51 -26.32 -5.13
N HIS A 117 1.74 -27.63 -5.21
CA HIS A 117 1.53 -28.54 -4.08
C HIS A 117 2.61 -28.29 -3.03
N LEU A 118 2.19 -28.02 -1.80
CA LEU A 118 3.08 -27.72 -0.68
C LEU A 118 3.37 -28.98 0.15
N ILE A 119 2.31 -29.61 0.65
CA ILE A 119 2.40 -30.79 1.51
C ILE A 119 1.03 -31.49 1.52
N GLY A 120 1.04 -32.82 1.60
CA GLY A 120 -0.16 -33.62 1.82
C GLY A 120 -0.01 -34.58 3.00
N HIS A 121 -1.09 -35.29 3.30
CA HIS A 121 -1.17 -36.26 4.40
C HIS A 121 0.00 -37.25 4.40
N VAL A 122 0.32 -37.85 3.24
CA VAL A 122 1.40 -38.87 3.13
C VAL A 122 2.76 -38.29 3.52
N SER A 123 3.14 -37.15 2.93
CA SER A 123 4.40 -36.47 3.26
C SER A 123 4.45 -36.00 4.71
N TRP A 124 3.33 -35.54 5.27
CA TRP A 124 3.26 -35.12 6.67
C TRP A 124 3.41 -36.30 7.65
N GLU A 125 2.85 -37.47 7.32
CA GLU A 125 3.08 -38.69 8.07
C GLU A 125 4.54 -39.16 8.00
N GLU A 126 5.17 -39.06 6.83
CA GLU A 126 6.60 -39.36 6.64
C GLU A 126 7.51 -38.43 7.48
N PHE A 127 7.09 -37.19 7.71
CA PHE A 127 7.75 -36.24 8.61
C PHE A 127 7.51 -36.52 10.12
N GLY A 128 6.80 -37.60 10.46
CA GLY A 128 6.54 -38.00 11.84
C GLY A 128 5.35 -37.28 12.49
N ARG A 129 4.40 -36.80 11.68
CA ARG A 129 3.16 -36.12 12.13
C ARG A 129 3.42 -34.89 13.02
N PRO A 130 4.30 -33.96 12.61
CA PRO A 130 4.63 -32.79 13.43
C PRO A 130 3.44 -31.83 13.57
N GLU A 131 3.36 -31.16 14.72
CA GLU A 131 2.40 -30.06 14.95
C GLU A 131 2.77 -28.79 14.20
N THR A 132 4.04 -28.62 13.85
CA THR A 132 4.54 -27.48 13.06
C THR A 132 5.32 -28.00 11.86
N VAL A 133 4.93 -27.57 10.67
CA VAL A 133 5.65 -27.88 9.43
C VAL A 133 6.26 -26.59 8.88
N GLU A 134 7.56 -26.60 8.63
CA GLU A 134 8.26 -25.50 7.94
C GLU A 134 8.57 -25.91 6.51
N LEU A 135 7.99 -25.18 5.55
CA LEU A 135 8.17 -25.43 4.12
C LEU A 135 8.97 -24.30 3.50
N SER A 136 10.08 -24.62 2.83
CA SER A 136 10.86 -23.64 2.09
C SER A 136 10.05 -23.03 0.95
N TRP A 137 10.09 -21.70 0.83
CA TRP A 137 9.35 -20.96 -0.20
C TRP A 137 10.30 -20.22 -1.13
N SER A 138 10.43 -20.73 -2.36
CA SER A 138 11.36 -20.19 -3.35
C SER A 138 10.94 -18.85 -3.98
N PRO A 139 9.64 -18.58 -4.26
CA PRO A 139 9.20 -17.30 -4.83
C PRO A 139 9.42 -16.11 -3.90
N VAL A 140 9.74 -14.94 -4.45
CA VAL A 140 9.97 -13.70 -3.67
C VAL A 140 8.66 -13.24 -3.05
N GLN A 141 7.60 -13.21 -3.84
CA GLN A 141 6.27 -12.88 -3.38
C GLN A 141 5.70 -14.03 -2.52
N PRO A 142 4.96 -13.73 -1.44
CA PRO A 142 4.21 -14.75 -0.72
C PRO A 142 3.14 -15.40 -1.60
N PRO A 143 2.68 -16.61 -1.27
CA PRO A 143 1.43 -17.14 -1.82
C PRO A 143 0.30 -16.15 -1.58
N GLU A 144 -0.61 -16.02 -2.56
CA GLU A 144 -1.78 -15.15 -2.38
C GLU A 144 -2.76 -15.76 -1.37
N ARG A 145 -2.95 -17.08 -1.45
CA ARG A 145 -3.81 -17.88 -0.56
C ARG A 145 -3.25 -19.29 -0.44
N LEU A 146 -3.62 -20.01 0.61
CA LEU A 146 -3.40 -21.45 0.69
C LEU A 146 -4.73 -22.16 0.49
N LEU A 147 -4.77 -23.17 -0.36
CA LEU A 147 -5.94 -24.01 -0.61
C LEU A 147 -5.76 -25.36 0.07
N VAL A 148 -6.68 -25.72 0.94
CA VAL A 148 -6.73 -27.03 1.59
C VAL A 148 -7.79 -27.87 0.89
N ARG A 149 -7.44 -29.09 0.49
CA ARG A 149 -8.37 -30.06 -0.09
C ARG A 149 -8.50 -31.27 0.83
N TRP A 150 -9.72 -31.74 1.08
CA TRP A 150 -9.99 -32.94 1.88
C TRP A 150 -11.34 -33.55 1.53
N GLY A 151 -11.40 -34.87 1.34
CA GLY A 151 -12.68 -35.60 1.19
C GLY A 151 -13.65 -35.01 0.14
N GLY A 152 -13.13 -34.49 -0.98
CA GLY A 152 -13.93 -33.84 -2.04
C GLY A 152 -14.33 -32.38 -1.77
N ASN A 153 -13.94 -31.82 -0.63
CA ASN A 153 -14.11 -30.41 -0.30
C ASN A 153 -12.80 -29.64 -0.52
N GLU A 154 -12.92 -28.33 -0.70
CA GLU A 154 -11.79 -27.42 -0.70
C GLU A 154 -12.15 -26.10 -0.01
N ALA A 155 -11.16 -25.47 0.63
CA ALA A 155 -11.33 -24.19 1.28
C ALA A 155 -10.00 -23.46 1.46
N PHE A 156 -10.07 -22.13 1.52
CA PHE A 156 -8.89 -21.31 1.73
C PHE A 156 -8.50 -21.26 3.20
N LEU A 157 -7.23 -21.51 3.48
CA LEU A 157 -6.58 -21.26 4.76
C LEU A 157 -5.90 -19.89 4.71
N PRO A 158 -6.30 -18.92 5.56
CA PRO A 158 -5.66 -17.61 5.62
C PRO A 158 -4.17 -17.73 5.93
N LEU A 159 -3.35 -17.04 5.13
CA LEU A 159 -1.92 -16.96 5.33
C LEU A 159 -1.57 -15.65 6.05
N ASN A 160 -1.11 -15.75 7.28
CA ASN A 160 -0.63 -14.59 8.03
C ASN A 160 0.80 -14.26 7.61
N VAL A 161 1.25 -13.03 7.84
CA VAL A 161 2.66 -12.65 7.62
C VAL A 161 3.29 -12.38 8.98
N GLU A 162 4.45 -13.00 9.24
CA GLU A 162 5.16 -12.86 10.51
C GLU A 162 5.67 -11.43 10.74
N ASP A 163 6.23 -10.83 9.68
CA ASP A 163 6.73 -9.45 9.70
C ASP A 163 6.44 -8.77 8.35
N SER A 164 5.47 -7.85 8.35
CA SER A 164 5.07 -7.12 7.14
C SER A 164 6.15 -6.20 6.60
N HIS A 165 7.13 -5.78 7.42
CA HIS A 165 8.21 -4.89 6.97
C HIS A 165 9.24 -5.59 6.08
N LYS A 166 9.27 -6.93 6.13
CA LYS A 166 10.15 -7.76 5.30
C LYS A 166 9.49 -8.23 4.01
N LEU A 167 8.22 -7.89 3.80
CA LEU A 167 7.55 -8.22 2.54
C LEU A 167 8.21 -7.47 1.38
N PRO A 168 8.44 -8.14 0.25
CA PRO A 168 8.84 -7.44 -0.96
C PRO A 168 7.70 -6.50 -1.41
N ALA A 169 8.06 -5.46 -2.16
CA ALA A 169 7.05 -4.67 -2.86
C ALA A 169 6.26 -5.58 -3.82
N PRO A 170 4.92 -5.43 -3.90
CA PRO A 170 4.11 -6.13 -4.89
C PRO A 170 4.65 -5.94 -6.32
N GLU A 171 4.61 -6.98 -7.14
CA GLU A 171 5.12 -6.94 -8.52
C GLU A 171 4.43 -5.86 -9.36
N SER A 172 3.12 -5.63 -9.16
CA SER A 172 2.39 -4.56 -9.82
C SER A 172 2.97 -3.17 -9.52
N LEU A 173 3.44 -2.92 -8.28
CA LEU A 173 4.12 -1.67 -7.95
C LEU A 173 5.48 -1.54 -8.63
N SER A 174 6.13 -2.64 -9.00
CA SER A 174 7.44 -2.57 -9.66
C SER A 174 7.37 -1.84 -11.00
N GLU A 175 6.24 -2.00 -11.71
CA GLU A 175 5.93 -1.38 -13.01
C GLU A 175 5.42 0.06 -12.92
N MET A 176 5.10 0.55 -11.71
CA MET A 176 4.62 1.92 -11.51
C MET A 176 5.68 2.95 -11.93
N SER A 177 5.30 3.87 -12.83
CA SER A 177 6.18 4.95 -13.27
C SER A 177 6.41 5.98 -12.15
N ALA A 178 7.51 6.73 -12.23
CA ALA A 178 7.78 7.83 -11.30
C ALA A 178 6.67 8.90 -11.36
N ASP A 179 6.10 9.15 -12.55
CA ASP A 179 5.03 10.13 -12.71
C ASP A 179 3.72 9.66 -12.06
N ASP A 180 3.34 8.39 -12.22
CA ASP A 180 2.15 7.82 -11.57
C ASP A 180 2.26 7.87 -10.04
N MET A 181 3.43 7.48 -9.52
CA MET A 181 3.71 7.53 -8.08
C MET A 181 3.64 8.97 -7.55
N LEU A 182 4.24 9.92 -8.27
CA LEU A 182 4.17 11.34 -7.94
C LEU A 182 2.72 11.86 -7.96
N TRP A 183 1.91 11.43 -8.94
CA TRP A 183 0.49 11.76 -9.00
C TRP A 183 -0.30 11.24 -7.80
N ILE A 184 -0.08 9.98 -7.41
CA ILE A 184 -0.73 9.36 -6.24
C ILE A 184 -0.34 10.13 -4.97
N LEU A 185 0.94 10.42 -4.76
CA LEU A 185 1.42 11.13 -3.58
C LEU A 185 0.94 12.59 -3.51
N ALA A 186 0.74 13.23 -4.66
CA ALA A 186 0.22 14.59 -4.76
C ALA A 186 -1.32 14.66 -4.76
N ALA A 187 -2.02 13.52 -4.76
CA ALA A 187 -3.48 13.49 -4.75
C ALA A 187 -4.04 13.98 -3.40
N SER A 188 -5.25 14.54 -3.42
CA SER A 188 -5.96 14.88 -2.17
C SER A 188 -6.38 13.62 -1.40
N ASP A 189 -6.65 12.54 -2.14
CA ASP A 189 -6.93 11.19 -1.63
C ASP A 189 -6.00 10.19 -2.35
N PRO A 190 -4.81 9.92 -1.79
CA PRO A 190 -3.85 8.97 -2.37
C PRO A 190 -4.40 7.56 -2.50
N SER A 191 -5.28 7.12 -1.59
CA SER A 191 -5.88 5.79 -1.65
C SER A 191 -6.84 5.65 -2.82
N ALA A 192 -7.67 6.67 -3.10
CA ALA A 192 -8.51 6.68 -4.30
C ALA A 192 -7.68 6.73 -5.58
N ALA A 193 -6.63 7.57 -5.63
CA ALA A 193 -5.73 7.65 -6.77
C ALA A 193 -5.04 6.31 -7.05
N PHE A 194 -4.57 5.64 -6.00
CA PHE A 194 -3.98 4.31 -6.09
C PHE A 194 -4.98 3.27 -6.61
N ARG A 195 -6.23 3.25 -6.12
CA ARG A 195 -7.27 2.33 -6.62
C ARG A 195 -7.64 2.57 -8.09
N VAL A 196 -7.59 3.82 -8.56
CA VAL A 196 -7.80 4.12 -9.99
C VAL A 196 -6.65 3.58 -10.82
N TRP A 197 -5.41 3.86 -10.42
CA TRP A 197 -4.22 3.33 -11.09
C TRP A 197 -4.23 1.79 -11.11
N ALA A 198 -4.48 1.14 -9.97
CA ALA A 198 -4.47 -0.31 -9.86
C ALA A 198 -5.55 -1.00 -10.72
N ARG A 199 -6.69 -0.33 -10.98
CA ARG A 199 -7.72 -0.83 -11.90
C ARG A 199 -7.29 -0.71 -13.36
N GLN A 200 -6.60 0.37 -13.72
CA GLN A 200 -6.09 0.60 -15.08
C GLN A 200 -4.88 -0.29 -15.41
N SER A 201 -4.08 -0.66 -14.40
CA SER A 201 -2.90 -1.52 -14.56
C SER A 201 -3.22 -3.01 -14.62
N LYS A 202 -4.44 -3.43 -14.27
CA LYS A 202 -4.87 -4.82 -14.53
C LYS A 202 -5.24 -4.93 -16.01
N PRO A 203 -4.72 -5.92 -16.76
CA PRO A 203 -5.23 -6.19 -18.09
C PRO A 203 -6.73 -6.49 -17.96
N SER A 204 -7.56 -5.61 -18.49
CA SER A 204 -8.98 -5.88 -18.66
C SER A 204 -9.11 -7.16 -19.47
N ASP A 205 -9.92 -8.11 -19.02
CA ASP A 205 -10.48 -9.12 -19.91
C ASP A 205 -11.03 -8.38 -21.15
N ILE A 206 -10.66 -8.89 -22.31
CA ILE A 206 -10.57 -8.23 -23.63
C ILE A 206 -11.94 -7.82 -24.23
N PHE A 207 -12.99 -7.56 -23.45
CA PHE A 207 -14.35 -7.53 -24.01
C PHE A 207 -15.30 -6.39 -23.66
N ASP A 208 -14.93 -5.31 -22.95
CA ASP A 208 -15.97 -4.35 -22.54
C ASP A 208 -15.69 -2.84 -22.62
N ASP A 209 -14.67 -2.37 -23.35
CA ASP A 209 -14.45 -0.91 -23.48
C ASP A 209 -14.36 -0.38 -24.93
N ASP A 210 -14.65 -1.22 -25.93
CA ASP A 210 -14.53 -0.88 -27.36
C ASP A 210 -15.86 -0.52 -28.04
N LEU A 211 -16.85 -0.01 -27.31
CA LEU A 211 -18.20 0.23 -27.87
C LEU A 211 -18.78 1.64 -27.77
N ASP A 212 -18.03 2.67 -27.35
CA ASP A 212 -18.60 4.03 -27.27
C ASP A 212 -17.71 5.21 -27.71
N SER A 213 -16.70 4.99 -28.57
CA SER A 213 -16.00 6.11 -29.24
C SER A 213 -16.11 6.05 -30.76
N ALA A 214 -17.33 6.16 -31.28
CA ALA A 214 -17.58 6.44 -32.69
C ALA A 214 -17.31 7.92 -33.03
N THR A 215 -16.04 8.34 -32.98
CA THR A 215 -15.55 9.53 -33.71
C THR A 215 -14.14 9.28 -34.22
N PRO A 216 -13.92 9.21 -35.55
CA PRO A 216 -12.58 9.17 -36.12
C PRO A 216 -11.80 10.43 -35.71
N PRO A 217 -10.61 10.32 -35.09
CA PRO A 217 -9.86 11.46 -34.56
C PRO A 217 -9.17 12.33 -35.63
N ASP A 218 -9.37 12.07 -36.93
CA ASP A 218 -8.49 12.55 -38.00
C ASP A 218 -8.99 13.79 -38.78
N LEU A 219 -9.83 14.66 -38.19
CA LEU A 219 -10.32 15.87 -38.86
C LEU A 219 -10.25 17.16 -38.02
N ASP A 220 -9.38 17.24 -37.02
CA ASP A 220 -9.09 18.49 -36.31
C ASP A 220 -7.61 18.89 -36.45
N PRO A 221 -7.27 19.92 -37.26
CA PRO A 221 -5.90 20.39 -37.44
C PRO A 221 -5.27 20.99 -36.17
N LEU A 222 -6.07 21.35 -35.14
CA LEU A 222 -5.56 21.78 -33.82
C LEU A 222 -5.28 20.59 -32.88
N ARG A 223 -5.87 19.41 -33.11
CA ARG A 223 -5.47 18.16 -32.41
C ARG A 223 -4.17 17.56 -32.95
N ARG A 224 -3.71 17.97 -34.13
CA ARG A 224 -2.38 17.58 -34.67
C ARG A 224 -1.22 18.24 -33.93
N TYR A 225 -1.48 19.34 -33.23
CA TYR A 225 -0.55 19.95 -32.29
C TYR A 225 -1.06 19.66 -30.88
N ASP A 226 -0.55 18.59 -30.28
CA ASP A 226 -0.83 18.33 -28.87
C ASP A 226 -0.26 19.48 -28.03
N LEU A 227 -1.12 20.45 -27.67
CA LEU A 227 -0.74 21.59 -26.85
C LEU A 227 -0.31 21.14 -25.44
N GLU A 228 -0.73 19.94 -24.99
CA GLU A 228 -0.25 19.31 -23.77
C GLU A 228 1.21 18.82 -23.89
N ALA A 229 1.69 18.58 -25.11
CA ALA A 229 3.08 18.23 -25.41
C ALA A 229 4.03 19.43 -25.48
N THR A 230 3.54 20.67 -25.30
CA THR A 230 4.43 21.84 -25.27
C THR A 230 5.20 21.91 -23.93
N PHE A 231 6.52 22.14 -24.02
CA PHE A 231 7.45 22.15 -22.88
C PHE A 231 6.97 23.01 -21.68
N LEU A 232 6.39 24.19 -21.94
CA LEU A 232 5.87 25.08 -20.89
C LEU A 232 4.65 24.51 -20.15
N HIS A 233 3.76 23.82 -20.85
CA HIS A 233 2.61 23.18 -20.22
C HIS A 233 3.04 21.99 -19.36
N ARG A 234 4.01 21.20 -19.84
CA ARG A 234 4.63 20.11 -19.07
C ARG A 234 5.28 20.61 -17.77
N ILE A 235 6.08 21.68 -17.84
CA ILE A 235 6.70 22.27 -16.64
C ILE A 235 5.66 22.80 -15.66
N ARG A 236 4.64 23.54 -16.14
CA ARG A 236 3.59 24.07 -15.26
C ARG A 236 2.80 22.97 -14.58
N ARG A 237 2.47 21.90 -15.31
CA ARG A 237 1.79 20.73 -14.77
C ARG A 237 2.64 20.09 -13.68
N ARG A 238 3.92 19.81 -13.96
CA ARG A 238 4.86 19.23 -13.00
C ARG A 238 5.03 20.09 -11.73
N ALA A 239 5.24 21.39 -11.88
CA ALA A 239 5.36 22.32 -10.75
C ALA A 239 4.11 22.32 -9.84
N ARG A 240 2.91 22.24 -10.41
CA ARG A 240 1.67 22.14 -9.63
C ARG A 240 1.57 20.83 -8.85
N ILE A 241 2.01 19.71 -9.45
CA ILE A 241 2.01 18.41 -8.78
C ILE A 241 3.01 18.42 -7.62
N LEU A 242 4.23 18.93 -7.84
CA LEU A 242 5.24 19.08 -6.79
C LEU A 242 4.77 20.01 -5.66
N ALA A 243 4.10 21.12 -5.98
CA ALA A 243 3.52 22.00 -4.97
C ALA A 243 2.43 21.30 -4.14
N ARG A 244 1.63 20.41 -4.75
CA ARG A 244 0.65 19.58 -4.03
C ARG A 244 1.32 18.52 -3.16
N LEU A 245 2.35 17.87 -3.67
CA LEU A 245 3.17 16.94 -2.88
C LEU A 245 3.71 17.62 -1.62
N ARG A 246 4.30 18.82 -1.76
CA ARG A 246 4.76 19.63 -0.63
C ARG A 246 3.62 19.93 0.33
N ALA A 247 2.51 20.46 -0.17
CA ALA A 247 1.36 20.79 0.66
C ALA A 247 0.79 19.57 1.40
N ASN A 248 0.93 18.35 0.84
CA ASN A 248 0.56 17.10 1.51
C ASN A 248 1.56 16.72 2.60
N LEU A 249 2.87 16.86 2.36
CA LEU A 249 3.92 16.62 3.37
C LEU A 249 3.88 17.63 4.52
N GLU A 250 3.39 18.84 4.27
CA GLU A 250 3.22 19.88 5.29
C GLU A 250 2.00 19.62 6.21
N ARG A 251 1.13 18.66 5.88
CA ARG A 251 -0.07 18.36 6.67
C ARG A 251 0.29 17.74 8.03
N PRO A 252 -0.58 17.92 9.05
CA PRO A 252 -0.40 17.28 10.35
C PRO A 252 -0.34 15.76 10.25
N VAL A 253 0.58 15.14 10.98
CA VAL A 253 0.73 13.69 11.07
C VAL A 253 0.68 13.27 12.53
N TRP A 254 -0.06 12.22 12.89
CA TRP A 254 -0.37 11.88 14.29
C TRP A 254 0.66 10.96 14.96
N SER A 255 1.60 10.38 14.22
CA SER A 255 2.62 9.50 14.80
C SER A 255 3.92 9.52 14.00
N ARG A 256 5.02 9.15 14.66
CA ARG A 256 6.32 8.96 14.00
C ARG A 256 6.25 7.91 12.90
N GLN A 257 5.52 6.82 13.16
CA GLN A 257 5.32 5.76 12.19
C GLN A 257 4.60 6.27 10.94
N ALA A 258 3.59 7.12 11.08
CA ALA A 258 2.92 7.69 9.92
C ALA A 258 3.88 8.56 9.10
N VAL A 259 4.78 9.34 9.71
CA VAL A 259 5.82 10.08 8.97
C VAL A 259 6.73 9.09 8.21
N GLU A 260 7.22 8.05 8.89
CA GLU A 260 8.05 7.01 8.25
C GLU A 260 7.34 6.35 7.06
N TRP A 261 6.04 6.09 7.14
CA TRP A 261 5.26 5.56 6.01
C TRP A 261 5.17 6.52 4.84
N HIS A 262 5.02 7.83 5.07
CA HIS A 262 5.00 8.81 3.98
C HIS A 262 6.38 8.91 3.29
N LEU A 263 7.47 8.74 4.05
CA LEU A 263 8.82 8.87 3.53
C LEU A 263 9.33 7.58 2.88
N ARG A 264 9.13 6.43 3.53
CA ARG A 264 9.76 5.14 3.19
C ARG A 264 8.77 4.02 2.89
N GLY A 265 7.47 4.26 2.99
CA GLY A 265 6.45 3.27 2.62
C GLY A 265 6.52 2.91 1.14
N LEU A 266 5.86 1.81 0.75
CA LEU A 266 5.85 1.28 -0.63
C LEU A 266 5.51 2.34 -1.71
N ILE A 267 4.65 3.29 -1.34
CA ILE A 267 4.33 4.49 -2.12
C ILE A 267 4.71 5.67 -1.23
N GLY A 268 5.97 6.08 -1.31
CA GLY A 268 6.56 7.11 -0.45
C GLY A 268 7.61 7.94 -1.19
N ILE A 269 8.19 8.91 -0.49
CA ILE A 269 9.18 9.84 -1.05
C ILE A 269 10.45 9.12 -1.51
N GLU A 270 10.94 8.14 -0.76
CA GLU A 270 12.16 7.39 -1.07
C GLU A 270 11.99 6.51 -2.32
N PRO A 271 10.97 5.63 -2.43
CA PRO A 271 10.75 4.88 -3.67
C PRO A 271 10.50 5.78 -4.89
N LEU A 272 9.84 6.93 -4.72
CA LEU A 272 9.65 7.89 -5.80
C LEU A 272 11.00 8.45 -6.27
N ALA A 273 11.86 8.86 -5.35
CA ALA A 273 13.18 9.38 -5.65
C ALA A 273 14.06 8.35 -6.37
N GLU A 274 14.04 7.10 -5.91
CA GLU A 274 14.76 5.99 -6.53
C GLU A 274 14.29 5.75 -7.96
N ARG A 275 12.99 5.81 -8.23
CA ARG A 275 12.43 5.71 -9.59
C ARG A 275 12.85 6.88 -10.47
N MET A 276 12.86 8.10 -9.93
CA MET A 276 13.33 9.27 -10.65
C MET A 276 14.83 9.18 -10.99
N ALA A 277 15.65 8.65 -10.08
CA ALA A 277 17.07 8.37 -10.33
C ALA A 277 17.28 7.23 -11.35
N GLY A 278 16.45 6.18 -11.32
CA GLY A 278 16.45 5.13 -12.34
C GLY A 278 16.18 5.68 -13.75
N ASN A 279 15.22 6.60 -13.89
CA ASN A 279 14.93 7.27 -15.16
C ASN A 279 16.14 8.07 -15.67
N LEU A 280 16.91 8.68 -14.77
CA LEU A 280 18.11 9.42 -15.11
C LEU A 280 19.20 8.49 -15.70
N ALA A 281 19.40 7.31 -15.13
CA ALA A 281 20.35 6.33 -15.66
C ALA A 281 19.94 5.84 -17.07
N ALA A 282 18.65 5.67 -17.29
CA ALA A 282 18.06 5.21 -18.55
C ALA A 282 17.88 6.31 -19.63
N ALA A 283 18.03 7.59 -19.29
CA ALA A 283 17.75 8.71 -20.19
C ALA A 283 18.80 8.85 -21.30
N ASP A 284 18.46 8.43 -22.52
CA ASP A 284 19.29 8.65 -23.70
C ASP A 284 19.03 10.06 -24.27
N GLY A 285 20.04 10.92 -24.27
CA GLY A 285 19.96 12.31 -24.77
C GLY A 285 19.19 13.32 -23.89
N ALA A 286 18.56 12.91 -22.79
CA ALA A 286 17.76 13.78 -21.89
C ALA A 286 18.22 13.77 -20.42
N ALA A 287 19.46 13.37 -20.15
CA ALA A 287 19.98 13.21 -18.79
C ALA A 287 19.96 14.53 -17.99
N ASP A 288 20.27 15.67 -18.61
CA ASP A 288 20.22 16.98 -17.94
C ASP A 288 18.79 17.35 -17.51
N GLU A 289 17.76 17.07 -18.32
CA GLU A 289 16.36 17.35 -17.96
C GLU A 289 15.88 16.45 -16.80
N ALA A 290 16.30 15.18 -16.82
CA ALA A 290 16.03 14.25 -15.72
C ALA A 290 16.73 14.69 -14.42
N LEU A 291 17.97 15.19 -14.51
CA LEU A 291 18.70 15.70 -13.34
C LEU A 291 18.03 16.95 -12.78
N LEU A 292 17.62 17.89 -13.64
CA LEU A 292 16.89 19.08 -13.22
C LEU A 292 15.55 18.73 -12.56
N SER A 293 14.85 17.72 -13.10
CA SER A 293 13.61 17.21 -12.50
C SER A 293 13.82 16.61 -11.11
N LEU A 294 14.93 15.90 -10.89
CA LEU A 294 15.33 15.37 -9.58
C LEU A 294 15.75 16.50 -8.62
N ALA A 295 16.44 17.52 -9.13
CA ALA A 295 16.82 18.69 -8.36
C ALA A 295 15.59 19.50 -7.90
N ASP A 296 14.62 19.73 -8.77
CA ASP A 296 13.34 20.38 -8.43
C ASP A 296 12.60 19.63 -7.32
N PHE A 297 12.59 18.29 -7.40
CA PHE A 297 12.02 17.45 -6.37
C PHE A 297 12.72 17.63 -5.01
N LEU A 298 14.05 17.61 -4.96
CA LEU A 298 14.81 17.86 -3.72
C LEU A 298 14.59 19.26 -3.16
N ILE A 299 14.52 20.29 -4.01
CA ILE A 299 14.20 21.66 -3.60
C ILE A 299 12.83 21.69 -2.91
N VAL A 300 11.83 21.07 -3.52
CA VAL A 300 10.47 21.00 -2.99
C VAL A 300 10.43 20.30 -1.63
N LEU A 301 11.17 19.20 -1.46
CA LEU A 301 11.31 18.52 -0.16
C LEU A 301 12.01 19.39 0.88
N ARG A 302 13.06 20.12 0.49
CA ARG A 302 13.77 21.02 1.42
C ARG A 302 12.88 22.14 1.95
N GLU A 303 11.97 22.62 1.11
CA GLU A 303 11.03 23.70 1.41
C GLU A 303 9.81 23.27 2.24
N VAL A 304 9.63 21.97 2.52
CA VAL A 304 8.54 21.50 3.39
C VAL A 304 8.60 22.20 4.75
N ASP A 305 7.55 22.94 5.06
CA ASP A 305 7.31 23.59 6.34
C ASP A 305 6.11 22.94 7.06
N TYR A 306 6.41 21.97 7.91
CA TYR A 306 5.39 21.19 8.61
C TYR A 306 4.47 22.06 9.48
N GLN A 307 3.16 21.89 9.29
CA GLN A 307 2.09 22.64 9.95
C GLN A 307 1.39 21.76 11.01
N PRO A 308 1.87 21.73 12.28
CA PRO A 308 1.25 20.92 13.32
C PRO A 308 -0.16 21.39 13.66
N ARG A 309 -0.97 20.47 14.21
CA ARG A 309 -2.28 20.74 14.83
C ARG A 309 -2.39 20.02 16.17
N ASP A 310 -3.38 20.38 16.97
CA ASP A 310 -3.62 19.73 18.25
C ASP A 310 -3.76 18.21 18.09
N GLY A 311 -3.00 17.47 18.90
CA GLY A 311 -2.93 16.00 18.86
C GLY A 311 -2.04 15.42 17.75
N ALA A 312 -1.52 16.24 16.83
CA ALA A 312 -0.52 15.80 15.87
C ALA A 312 0.90 15.84 16.45
N LEU A 313 1.84 15.22 15.75
CA LEU A 313 3.26 15.24 16.06
C LEU A 313 3.75 16.70 16.14
N SER A 314 4.61 16.99 17.12
CA SER A 314 5.21 18.32 17.26
C SER A 314 6.15 18.63 16.08
N LYS A 315 6.37 19.90 15.77
CA LYS A 315 7.33 20.30 14.72
C LYS A 315 8.76 19.78 14.99
N PRO A 316 9.31 19.87 16.22
CA PRO A 316 10.62 19.29 16.53
C PRO A 316 10.67 17.77 16.32
N ASP A 317 9.61 17.03 16.69
CA ASP A 317 9.57 15.58 16.49
C ASP A 317 9.47 15.19 15.02
N PHE A 318 8.73 15.96 14.21
CA PHE A 318 8.69 15.77 12.77
C PHE A 318 10.06 16.05 12.13
N GLU A 319 10.69 17.18 12.49
CA GLU A 319 11.99 17.57 11.94
C GLU A 319 13.11 16.60 12.32
N ALA A 320 13.04 16.00 13.52
CA ALA A 320 13.96 14.96 13.96
C ALA A 320 13.92 13.68 13.10
N ILE A 321 12.85 13.47 12.33
CA ILE A 321 12.72 12.36 11.37
C ILE A 321 13.02 12.85 9.96
N PHE A 322 12.38 13.95 9.56
CA PHE A 322 12.40 14.44 8.18
C PHE A 322 13.76 14.99 7.75
N ARG A 323 14.49 15.70 8.63
CA ARG A 323 15.80 16.29 8.27
C ARG A 323 16.88 15.22 8.08
N PRO A 324 17.06 14.24 9.00
CA PRO A 324 17.97 13.12 8.75
C PRO A 324 17.62 12.35 7.48
N PHE A 325 16.33 12.06 7.26
CA PHE A 325 15.85 11.42 6.03
C PHE A 325 16.26 12.19 4.78
N LEU A 326 16.01 13.51 4.73
CA LEU A 326 16.35 14.32 3.55
C LEU A 326 17.86 14.33 3.27
N GLY A 327 18.69 14.38 4.32
CA GLY A 327 20.15 14.29 4.19
C GLY A 327 20.61 12.92 3.68
N GLU A 328 20.06 11.83 4.22
CA GLU A 328 20.31 10.46 3.76
C GLU A 328 19.92 10.28 2.29
N LEU A 329 18.72 10.73 1.93
CA LEU A 329 18.20 10.67 0.56
C LEU A 329 19.09 11.43 -0.41
N ALA A 330 19.47 12.67 -0.06
CA ALA A 330 20.37 13.48 -0.88
C ALA A 330 21.73 12.81 -1.10
N ASN A 331 22.30 12.18 -0.07
CA ASN A 331 23.58 11.46 -0.19
C ASN A 331 23.48 10.21 -1.08
N ARG A 332 22.36 9.49 -1.01
CA ARG A 332 22.11 8.32 -1.86
C ARG A 332 21.99 8.74 -3.32
N LEU A 333 21.14 9.73 -3.60
CA LEU A 333 20.95 10.24 -4.96
C LEU A 333 22.23 10.83 -5.56
N ASP A 334 23.08 11.48 -4.75
CA ASP A 334 24.38 11.95 -5.22
C ASP A 334 25.30 10.81 -5.68
N SER A 335 25.22 9.66 -4.99
CA SER A 335 25.97 8.46 -5.37
C SER A 335 25.48 7.93 -6.72
N ASP A 336 24.16 7.89 -6.94
CA ASP A 336 23.56 7.46 -8.21
C ASP A 336 23.90 8.41 -9.37
N VAL A 337 23.85 9.72 -9.14
CA VAL A 337 24.21 10.75 -10.13
C VAL A 337 25.70 10.68 -10.48
N THR A 338 26.57 10.39 -9.49
CA THR A 338 28.01 10.27 -9.71
C THR A 338 28.35 9.18 -10.73
N CYS A 339 27.61 8.07 -10.74
CA CYS A 339 27.81 6.97 -11.69
C CYS A 339 27.61 7.35 -13.17
N ILE A 340 26.92 8.47 -13.45
CA ILE A 340 26.61 8.92 -14.81
C ILE A 340 27.12 10.34 -15.09
N ARG A 341 28.00 10.86 -14.23
CA ARG A 341 28.49 12.25 -14.27
C ARG A 341 29.05 12.65 -15.64
N ASP A 342 29.70 11.71 -16.33
CA ASP A 342 30.30 11.93 -17.65
C ASP A 342 29.27 12.21 -18.76
N ARG A 343 27.99 11.90 -18.51
CA ARG A 343 26.86 12.13 -19.45
C ARG A 343 26.14 13.46 -19.19
N LEU A 344 26.52 14.20 -18.14
CA LEU A 344 25.80 15.38 -17.67
C LEU A 344 26.56 16.67 -18.01
N GLY A 345 25.80 17.72 -18.32
CA GLY A 345 26.35 19.05 -18.57
C GLY A 345 26.93 19.69 -17.30
N ALA A 346 28.07 20.37 -17.43
CA ALA A 346 28.75 21.01 -16.30
C ALA A 346 27.86 22.00 -15.53
N GLY A 347 26.96 22.71 -16.22
CA GLY A 347 26.00 23.63 -15.58
C GLY A 347 24.93 22.91 -14.77
N ALA A 348 24.44 21.76 -15.25
CA ALA A 348 23.46 20.93 -14.55
C ALA A 348 24.08 20.32 -13.29
N LEU A 349 25.33 19.84 -13.38
CA LEU A 349 26.10 19.35 -12.23
C LEU A 349 26.35 20.45 -11.18
N GLN A 350 26.74 21.66 -11.58
CA GLN A 350 26.93 22.76 -10.64
C GLN A 350 25.62 23.17 -9.95
N PHE A 351 24.49 23.08 -10.64
CA PHE A 351 23.18 23.31 -10.03
C PHE A 351 22.83 22.21 -9.02
N TRP A 352 23.04 20.94 -9.40
CA TRP A 352 22.85 19.77 -8.54
C TRP A 352 23.67 19.87 -7.24
N ASP A 353 24.96 20.17 -7.34
CA ASP A 353 25.85 20.31 -6.17
C ASP A 353 25.32 21.36 -5.16
N ARG A 354 24.80 22.48 -5.65
CA ARG A 354 24.18 23.53 -4.81
C ARG A 354 22.89 23.07 -4.14
N VAL A 355 22.09 22.25 -4.82
CA VAL A 355 20.85 21.70 -4.26
C VAL A 355 21.18 20.69 -3.16
N LEU A 356 22.18 19.82 -3.37
CA LEU A 356 22.64 18.86 -2.37
C LEU A 356 23.18 19.53 -1.12
N GLU A 357 24.02 20.56 -1.26
CA GLU A 357 24.54 21.33 -0.13
C GLU A 357 23.41 21.89 0.74
N ARG A 358 22.32 22.35 0.12
CA ARG A 358 21.14 22.85 0.84
C ARG A 358 20.30 21.75 1.49
N CYS A 359 20.32 20.53 0.98
CA CYS A 359 19.56 19.42 1.57
C CYS A 359 20.31 18.73 2.72
N ARG A 360 21.65 18.78 2.68
CA ARG A 360 22.54 18.23 3.72
C ARG A 360 22.60 19.12 4.97
N ASN A 361 22.40 20.42 4.81
CA ASN A 361 22.33 21.44 5.87
C ASN A 361 20.88 21.76 6.22
#